data_AF-A0A534KMD9-F1
#
_entry.id   AF-A0A534KMD9-F1
#
_cell.length_a   1.000
_cell.length_b   1.000
_cell.length_c   1.000
_cell.angle_alpha   90.00
_cell.angle_beta   90.00
_cell.angle_gamma   90.00
#
_symmetry.space_group_name_H-M   'P 1'
#
loop_
_entity.id
_entity.type
_entity.pdbx_description
1 polymer ?
#
loop_
_entity_poly.entity_id
_entity_poly.type
_entity_poly.pdbx_seq_one_letter_code
_entity_poly.pdbx_strand_id
1 'polypeptide(L)'
;MPCALLGDRASGKTTFLGLLYAAQVRYGTGVQDDFRFHAPMASLGMMSAVYEGMKDGRFPSATLKEEITELGFIFGYLRKIVGKLPYYIRQQNWAHPFSTLRFSAYDVSGEDIEEFIDTGIASRPLIQQLLKSVVVGVLVDCSKMTTEIDTPVYKKML
;
A
#
# COMPACT_ATOMS: atom_id res chain seq x y z
N MET A 1 -6.83 -3.31 10.11
CA MET A 1 -6.68 -1.85 10.20
C MET A 1 -6.68 -1.31 8.77
N PRO A 2 -7.70 -0.55 8.35
CA PRO A 2 -7.72 0.06 7.02
C PRO A 2 -6.62 1.13 6.91
N CYS A 3 -5.88 1.11 5.80
CA CYS A 3 -4.88 2.10 5.44
C CYS A 3 -5.23 2.72 4.09
N ALA A 4 -5.17 4.04 3.99
CA ALA A 4 -5.34 4.69 2.69
C ALA A 4 -3.99 5.10 2.14
N LEU A 5 -3.81 4.92 0.82
CA LEU A 5 -2.69 5.48 0.08
C LEU A 5 -3.25 6.50 -0.90
N LEU A 6 -2.91 7.77 -0.69
CA LEU A 6 -3.38 8.86 -1.52
C LEU A 6 -2.25 9.61 -2.19
N GLY A 7 -2.57 10.26 -3.30
CA GLY A 7 -1.66 11.12 -4.03
C GLY A 7 -2.18 11.38 -5.44
N ASP A 8 -1.56 12.32 -6.13
CA ASP A 8 -1.98 12.71 -7.47
C ASP A 8 -1.82 11.58 -8.49
N ARG A 9 -2.48 11.73 -9.63
CA ARG A 9 -2.23 10.84 -10.76
C ARG A 9 -0.73 10.81 -11.08
N ALA A 10 -0.21 9.60 -11.30
CA ALA A 10 1.21 9.35 -11.54
C ALA A 10 2.18 9.69 -10.38
N SER A 11 1.70 9.89 -9.14
CA SER A 11 2.56 10.07 -7.96
C SER A 11 3.31 8.80 -7.50
N GLY A 12 3.24 7.71 -8.26
CA GLY A 12 3.94 6.46 -7.97
C GLY A 12 3.20 5.49 -7.04
N LYS A 13 1.90 5.68 -6.79
CA LYS A 13 1.07 4.78 -5.95
C LYS A 13 1.18 3.30 -6.35
N THR A 14 0.95 3.00 -7.63
CA THR A 14 1.02 1.63 -8.16
C THR A 14 2.42 1.03 -8.02
N THR A 15 3.46 1.83 -8.27
CA THR A 15 4.87 1.43 -8.08
C THR A 15 5.16 1.13 -6.61
N PHE A 16 4.72 2.00 -5.70
CA PHE A 16 4.87 1.81 -4.26
C PHE A 16 4.22 0.50 -3.80
N LEU A 17 2.98 0.22 -4.24
CA LEU A 17 2.27 -1.01 -3.91
C LEU A 17 2.99 -2.26 -4.46
N GLY A 18 3.50 -2.18 -5.69
CA GLY A 18 4.31 -3.24 -6.29
C GLY A 18 5.61 -3.52 -5.51
N LEU A 19 6.32 -2.46 -5.10
CA LEU A 19 7.55 -2.60 -4.30
C LEU A 19 7.26 -3.11 -2.89
N LEU A 20 6.16 -2.67 -2.29
CA LEU A 20 5.69 -3.16 -1.00
C LEU A 20 5.42 -4.68 -1.07
N TYR A 21 4.76 -5.14 -2.13
CA TYR A 21 4.57 -6.57 -2.40
C TYR A 21 5.89 -7.32 -2.57
N ALA A 22 6.80 -6.80 -3.41
CA ALA A 22 8.11 -7.41 -3.65
C ALA A 22 8.91 -7.56 -2.34
N ALA A 23 8.87 -6.52 -1.50
CA ALA A 23 9.50 -6.56 -0.18
C ALA A 23 8.88 -7.66 0.69
N GLN A 24 7.54 -7.77 0.75
CA GLN A 24 6.86 -8.80 1.52
C GLN A 24 7.22 -10.23 1.07
N VAL A 25 7.26 -10.47 -0.23
CA VAL A 25 7.69 -11.78 -0.79
C VAL A 25 9.13 -12.08 -0.40
N ARG A 26 10.02 -11.08 -0.48
CA ARG A 26 11.42 -11.24 -0.08
C ARG A 26 11.58 -11.51 1.42
N TYR A 27 10.83 -10.82 2.27
CA TYR A 27 10.84 -11.06 3.72
C TYR A 27 10.24 -12.42 4.08
N GLY A 28 9.17 -12.84 3.39
CA GLY A 28 8.50 -14.12 3.64
C GLY A 28 9.28 -15.35 3.16
N THR A 29 10.23 -15.17 2.24
CA THR A 29 11.13 -16.23 1.75
C THR A 29 12.46 -16.28 2.51
N GLY A 30 12.64 -15.44 3.53
CA GLY A 30 13.86 -15.37 4.34
C GLY A 30 14.10 -16.64 5.17
N VAL A 31 15.38 -16.93 5.43
CA VAL A 31 15.84 -18.15 6.13
C VAL A 31 15.33 -18.24 7.58
N GLN A 32 15.01 -17.11 8.22
CA GLN A 32 14.66 -17.07 9.64
C GLN A 32 13.20 -17.48 9.94
N ASP A 33 12.30 -17.59 8.95
CA ASP A 33 10.85 -17.89 9.11
C ASP A 33 10.14 -16.97 10.15
N ASP A 34 10.68 -15.77 10.36
CA ASP A 34 10.19 -14.79 11.34
C ASP A 34 9.00 -13.96 10.83
N PHE A 35 8.78 -13.99 9.52
CA PHE A 35 7.79 -13.20 8.81
C PHE A 35 7.01 -14.06 7.83
N ARG A 36 5.68 -13.91 7.84
CA ARG A 36 4.77 -14.58 6.93
C ARG A 36 3.86 -13.56 6.27
N PHE A 37 3.59 -13.79 5.00
CA PHE A 37 2.79 -12.91 4.16
C PHE A 37 1.64 -13.69 3.53
N HIS A 38 0.43 -13.17 3.66
CA HIS A 38 -0.75 -13.69 2.97
C HIS A 38 -1.59 -12.56 2.41
N ALA A 39 -2.16 -12.77 1.23
CA ALA A 39 -3.08 -11.84 0.59
C ALA A 39 -4.17 -12.63 -0.14
N PRO A 40 -5.40 -12.07 -0.29
CA PRO A 40 -6.44 -12.67 -1.12
C PRO A 40 -5.94 -12.87 -2.56
N MET A 41 -6.44 -13.89 -3.24
CA MET A 41 -6.02 -14.21 -4.61
C MET A 41 -6.20 -13.04 -5.60
N ALA A 42 -7.25 -12.24 -5.43
CA ALA A 42 -7.47 -11.03 -6.24
C ALA A 42 -6.33 -10.01 -6.06
N SER A 43 -5.93 -9.75 -4.81
CA SER A 43 -4.81 -8.85 -4.50
C SER A 43 -3.48 -9.43 -5.00
N LEU A 44 -3.25 -10.75 -4.85
CA LEU A 44 -2.05 -11.42 -5.35
C LEU A 44 -1.93 -11.33 -6.88
N GLY A 45 -3.01 -11.58 -7.61
CA GLY A 45 -3.00 -11.53 -9.08
C GLY A 45 -2.64 -10.14 -9.60
N MET A 46 -3.26 -9.11 -9.03
CA MET A 46 -2.96 -7.72 -9.38
C MET A 46 -1.51 -7.34 -9.08
N MET A 47 -1.03 -7.63 -7.87
CA MET A 47 0.34 -7.28 -7.48
C MET A 47 1.39 -8.08 -8.24
N SER A 48 1.11 -9.35 -8.56
CA SER A 48 1.99 -10.16 -9.39
C SER A 48 2.12 -9.57 -10.79
N ALA A 49 1.03 -9.07 -11.38
CA ALA A 49 1.08 -8.43 -12.70
C ALA A 49 1.92 -7.15 -12.67
N VAL A 50 1.75 -6.32 -11.61
CA VAL A 50 2.57 -5.12 -11.38
C VAL A 50 4.04 -5.50 -11.21
N TYR A 51 4.33 -6.52 -10.41
CA TYR A 51 5.69 -6.99 -10.14
C TYR A 51 6.41 -7.51 -11.38
N GLU A 52 5.76 -8.38 -12.18
CA GLU A 52 6.38 -8.90 -13.42
C GLU A 52 6.66 -7.77 -14.42
N GLY A 53 5.77 -6.77 -14.53
CA GLY A 53 6.03 -5.58 -15.35
C GLY A 53 7.28 -4.81 -14.90
N MET A 54 7.45 -4.61 -13.60
CA MET A 54 8.64 -3.96 -13.04
C MET A 54 9.93 -4.76 -13.25
N LYS A 55 9.85 -6.09 -13.20
CA LYS A 55 10.99 -6.98 -13.44
C LYS A 55 11.53 -6.84 -14.87
N ASP A 56 10.65 -6.55 -15.83
CA ASP A 56 11.01 -6.24 -17.22
C ASP A 56 11.50 -4.78 -17.41
N GLY A 57 11.73 -4.03 -16.33
CA GLY A 57 12.14 -2.63 -16.38
C GLY A 57 11.03 -1.66 -16.80
N ARG A 58 9.76 -2.10 -16.81
CA ARG A 58 8.62 -1.25 -17.17
C ARG A 58 7.97 -0.69 -15.91
N PHE A 59 7.71 0.61 -15.89
CA PHE A 59 6.88 1.19 -14.84
C PHE A 59 5.43 0.72 -14.98
N PRO A 60 4.76 0.39 -13.86
CA PRO A 60 3.36 0.00 -13.91
C PRO A 60 2.50 1.21 -14.31
N SER A 61 1.43 0.93 -15.05
CA SER A 61 0.45 1.94 -15.44
C SER A 61 -0.13 2.62 -14.20
N ALA A 62 -0.32 3.94 -14.27
CA ALA A 62 -0.99 4.67 -13.22
C ALA A 62 -2.44 4.17 -13.07
N THR A 63 -2.88 4.02 -11.83
CA THR A 63 -4.26 3.62 -11.49
C THR A 63 -5.26 4.54 -12.18
N LEU A 64 -6.26 3.94 -12.83
CA LEU A 64 -7.31 4.68 -13.52
C LEU A 64 -8.31 5.23 -12.50
N LYS A 65 -8.90 6.39 -12.82
CA LYS A 65 -10.02 6.95 -12.06
C LYS A 65 -11.15 5.90 -12.06
N GLU A 66 -11.76 5.66 -10.90
CA GLU A 66 -12.85 4.68 -10.66
C GLU A 66 -12.45 3.21 -10.47
N GLU A 67 -11.20 2.80 -10.73
CA GLU A 67 -10.73 1.45 -10.36
C GLU A 67 -10.43 1.38 -8.86
N ILE A 68 -11.44 1.00 -8.07
CA ILE A 68 -11.27 0.73 -6.64
C ILE A 68 -10.32 -0.46 -6.50
N THR A 69 -9.08 -0.15 -6.14
CA THR A 69 -8.01 -1.12 -5.97
C THR A 69 -7.85 -1.37 -4.47
N GLU A 70 -8.65 -2.29 -3.91
CA GLU A 70 -8.42 -2.75 -2.53
C GLU A 70 -7.36 -3.85 -2.52
N LEU A 71 -6.23 -3.57 -1.87
CA LEU A 71 -5.21 -4.57 -1.61
C LEU A 71 -5.26 -5.02 -0.16
N GLY A 72 -5.76 -6.24 0.05
CA GLY A 72 -5.81 -6.88 1.35
C GLY A 72 -4.52 -7.64 1.65
N PHE A 73 -3.95 -7.42 2.83
CA PHE A 73 -2.76 -8.09 3.30
C PHE A 73 -2.93 -8.58 4.73
N ILE A 74 -2.29 -9.69 5.04
CA ILE A 74 -2.13 -10.21 6.39
C ILE A 74 -0.65 -10.48 6.59
N PHE A 75 -0.03 -9.73 7.50
CA PHE A 75 1.35 -9.99 7.94
C PHE A 75 1.30 -10.80 9.21
N GLY A 76 1.91 -11.97 9.20
CA GLY A 76 2.30 -12.67 10.41
C GLY A 76 3.72 -12.27 10.77
N TYR A 77 3.95 -11.73 11.96
CA TYR A 77 5.30 -11.56 12.48
C TYR A 77 5.45 -12.26 13.82
N LEU A 78 6.58 -12.91 14.00
CA LEU A 78 6.98 -13.40 15.31
C LEU A 78 7.36 -12.17 16.14
N ARG A 79 6.62 -11.92 17.24
CA ARG A 79 7.18 -11.07 18.31
C ARG A 79 8.52 -11.69 18.66
N LYS A 80 9.58 -10.89 18.86
CA LYS A 80 10.89 -11.38 19.32
C LYS A 80 10.70 -12.23 20.58
N ILE A 81 10.53 -13.53 20.40
CA ILE A 81 10.75 -14.52 21.43
C ILE A 81 12.24 -14.76 21.33
N VAL A 82 12.97 -14.37 22.36
CA VAL A 82 14.41 -14.64 22.44
C VAL A 82 14.57 -16.17 22.48
N GLY A 83 14.93 -16.81 21.35
CA GLY A 83 15.19 -18.26 21.26
C GLY A 83 14.54 -18.98 20.07
N LYS A 84 14.90 -20.27 19.86
CA LYS A 84 14.27 -21.14 18.86
C LYS A 84 12.84 -21.50 19.31
N LEU A 85 11.86 -21.31 18.42
CA LEU A 85 10.49 -21.76 18.65
C LEU A 85 10.43 -23.27 18.89
N PRO A 86 9.76 -23.72 19.96
CA PRO A 86 9.52 -25.13 20.21
C PRO A 86 8.80 -25.80 19.03
N TYR A 87 9.21 -27.04 18.71
CA TYR A 87 8.73 -27.80 17.54
C TYR A 87 7.20 -27.92 17.46
N TYR A 88 6.51 -28.06 18.60
CA TYR A 88 5.06 -28.17 18.66
C TYR A 88 4.32 -26.89 18.25
N ILE A 89 4.94 -25.71 18.43
CA ILE A 89 4.37 -24.44 17.97
C ILE A 89 4.48 -24.33 16.44
N ARG A 90 5.55 -24.86 15.84
CA ARG A 90 5.70 -24.91 14.38
C ARG A 90 4.66 -25.79 13.69
N GLN A 91 4.12 -26.79 14.40
CA GLN A 91 3.05 -27.67 13.90
C GLN A 91 1.64 -27.06 14.02
N GLN A 92 1.45 -26.04 14.86
CA GLN A 92 0.16 -25.38 15.00
C GLN A 92 0.03 -24.28 13.93
N ASN A 93 -0.64 -24.63 12.83
CA ASN A 93 -0.95 -23.76 11.69
C ASN A 93 -1.22 -22.30 12.08
N TRP A 94 -0.51 -21.37 11.43
CA TRP A 94 -0.62 -19.89 11.32
C TRP A 94 -1.03 -19.04 12.55
N ALA A 95 -2.01 -19.47 13.35
CA ALA A 95 -2.64 -18.70 14.42
C ALA A 95 -1.73 -18.48 15.64
N HIS A 96 -0.78 -19.39 15.91
CA HIS A 96 0.15 -19.31 17.05
C HIS A 96 1.51 -19.79 16.57
N PRO A 97 2.52 -18.92 16.34
CA PRO A 97 2.97 -17.82 17.22
C PRO A 97 2.97 -16.39 16.63
N PHE A 98 2.38 -16.19 15.45
CA PHE A 98 2.50 -14.92 14.72
C PHE A 98 1.43 -13.92 15.16
N SER A 99 1.85 -12.69 15.48
CA SER A 99 0.92 -11.56 15.55
C SER A 99 0.49 -11.19 14.14
N THR A 100 -0.82 -11.02 13.92
CA THR A 100 -1.36 -10.69 12.60
C THR A 100 -1.70 -9.22 12.48
N LEU A 101 -1.25 -8.58 11.40
CA LEU A 101 -1.68 -7.25 11.01
C LEU A 101 -2.39 -7.32 9.67
N ARG A 102 -3.66 -6.91 9.67
CA ARG A 102 -4.45 -6.81 8.44
C ARG A 102 -4.40 -5.39 7.92
N PHE A 103 -4.01 -5.22 6.68
CA PHE A 103 -4.01 -3.94 5.99
C PHE A 103 -4.85 -4.05 4.73
N SER A 104 -5.74 -3.08 4.53
CA SER A 104 -6.33 -2.82 3.21
C SER A 104 -5.70 -1.53 2.74
N ALA A 105 -5.03 -1.53 1.58
CA ALA A 105 -4.57 -0.31 0.95
C ALA A 105 -5.58 0.10 -0.13
N TYR A 106 -6.07 1.33 -0.03
CA TYR A 106 -6.94 1.93 -1.04
C TYR A 106 -6.13 2.93 -1.83
N ASP A 107 -6.11 2.77 -3.15
CA ASP A 107 -5.59 3.78 -4.05
C ASP A 107 -6.64 4.87 -4.25
N VAL A 108 -6.39 6.05 -3.68
CA VAL A 108 -7.27 7.22 -3.80
C VAL A 108 -6.67 8.24 -4.76
N SER A 109 -7.45 8.60 -5.78
CA SER A 109 -7.09 9.69 -6.71
C SER A 109 -7.08 11.03 -5.98
N GLY A 110 -6.05 11.86 -6.21
CA GLY A 110 -6.01 13.24 -5.71
C GLY A 110 -7.23 14.06 -6.13
N GLU A 111 -7.72 13.89 -7.35
CA GLU A 111 -8.92 14.58 -7.86
C GLU A 111 -10.19 14.29 -7.02
N ASP A 112 -10.32 13.05 -6.52
CA ASP A 112 -11.48 12.66 -5.70
C ASP A 112 -11.40 13.28 -4.29
N ILE A 113 -10.17 13.56 -3.83
CA ILE A 113 -9.91 14.26 -2.58
C ILE A 113 -10.17 15.75 -2.74
N GLU A 114 -9.75 16.37 -3.84
CA GLU A 114 -10.04 17.77 -4.17
C GLU A 114 -11.56 18.00 -4.23
N GLU A 115 -12.30 17.14 -4.93
CA GLU A 115 -13.77 17.21 -4.97
C GLU A 115 -14.39 17.12 -3.56
N PHE A 116 -13.86 16.24 -2.71
CA PHE A 116 -14.31 16.14 -1.32
C PHE A 116 -13.97 17.39 -0.50
N ILE A 117 -12.79 17.98 -0.66
CA ILE A 117 -12.38 19.21 0.03
C ILE A 117 -13.28 20.38 -0.38
N ASP A 118 -13.59 20.51 -1.67
CA ASP A 118 -14.39 21.61 -2.21
C ASP A 118 -15.87 21.49 -1.85
N THR A 119 -16.42 20.27 -1.87
CA THR A 119 -17.86 20.04 -1.68
C THR A 119 -18.23 19.67 -0.24
N GLY A 120 -17.29 19.12 0.52
CA GLY A 120 -17.54 18.49 1.82
C GLY A 120 -18.34 17.18 1.74
N ILE A 121 -18.65 16.67 0.54
CA ILE A 121 -19.55 15.53 0.34
C ILE A 121 -18.73 14.24 0.17
N ALA A 122 -18.79 13.35 1.17
CA ALA A 122 -18.22 12.00 1.10
C ALA A 122 -19.19 10.99 0.43
N SER A 123 -19.68 11.30 -0.76
CA SER A 123 -20.63 10.44 -1.50
C SER A 123 -19.95 9.18 -2.03
N ARG A 124 -18.65 9.25 -2.34
CA ARG A 124 -17.89 8.14 -2.90
C ARG A 124 -17.51 7.12 -1.80
N PRO A 125 -17.75 5.81 -2.01
CA PRO A 125 -17.34 4.77 -1.07
C PRO A 125 -15.86 4.84 -0.70
N LEU A 126 -15.01 5.24 -1.66
CA LEU A 126 -13.57 5.39 -1.49
C LEU A 126 -13.21 6.46 -0.45
N ILE A 127 -13.88 7.62 -0.49
CA ILE A 127 -13.69 8.70 0.49
C ILE A 127 -14.20 8.25 1.87
N GLN A 128 -15.29 7.49 1.92
CA GLN A 128 -15.76 6.92 3.18
C GLN A 128 -14.77 5.89 3.77
N GLN A 129 -14.09 5.11 2.93
CA GLN A 129 -13.01 4.21 3.36
C GLN A 129 -11.76 4.98 3.82
N LEU A 130 -11.40 6.06 3.12
CA LEU A 130 -10.34 6.98 3.53
C LEU A 130 -10.64 7.54 4.94
N LEU A 131 -11.85 8.04 5.18
CA LEU A 131 -12.26 8.58 6.48
C LEU A 131 -12.27 7.53 7.61
N LYS A 132 -12.44 6.24 7.27
CA LYS A 132 -12.36 5.13 8.22
C LYS A 132 -10.93 4.61 8.42
N SER A 133 -9.97 5.11 7.65
CA SER A 133 -8.59 4.62 7.69
C SER A 133 -7.88 5.07 8.97
N VAL A 134 -7.15 4.15 9.59
CA VAL A 134 -6.39 4.41 10.83
C VAL A 134 -5.01 4.97 10.51
N VAL A 135 -4.49 4.67 9.31
CA VAL A 135 -3.23 5.18 8.79
C VAL A 135 -3.47 5.71 7.39
N VAL A 136 -2.89 6.87 7.11
CA VAL A 136 -2.97 7.51 5.80
C VAL A 136 -1.55 7.74 5.29
N GLY A 137 -1.20 7.11 4.17
CA GLY A 137 0.04 7.34 3.45
C GLY A 137 -0.19 8.34 2.32
N VAL A 138 0.62 9.39 2.27
CA VAL A 138 0.55 10.42 1.23
C VAL A 138 1.79 10.30 0.34
N LEU A 139 1.57 10.02 -0.95
CA LEU A 139 2.62 9.99 -1.96
C LEU A 139 2.61 11.31 -2.74
N VAL A 140 3.66 12.09 -2.50
CA VAL A 140 3.88 13.39 -3.14
C VAL A 140 4.92 13.23 -4.24
N ASP A 141 4.61 13.75 -5.41
CA ASP A 141 5.57 13.85 -6.51
C ASP A 141 6.56 15.00 -6.22
N CYS A 142 7.71 14.64 -5.65
CA CYS A 142 8.76 15.61 -5.32
C CYS A 142 9.47 16.18 -6.55
N SER A 143 9.27 15.64 -7.77
CA SER A 143 9.86 16.22 -8.98
C SER A 143 9.33 17.62 -9.28
N LYS A 144 8.15 17.93 -8.74
CA LYS A 144 7.52 19.25 -8.87
C LYS A 144 7.93 20.19 -7.73
N MET A 145 8.42 19.67 -6.60
CA MET A 145 8.74 20.50 -5.44
C MET A 145 9.90 21.45 -5.76
N THR A 146 9.69 22.73 -5.46
CA THR A 146 10.69 23.78 -5.63
C THR A 146 10.79 24.61 -4.36
N THR A 147 12.01 25.00 -3.98
CA THR A 147 12.25 25.99 -2.93
C THR A 147 12.23 27.41 -3.46
N GLU A 148 12.10 27.59 -4.78
CA GLU A 148 12.13 28.88 -5.46
C GLU A 148 10.71 29.45 -5.60
N ILE A 149 10.35 30.26 -4.59
CA ILE A 149 9.04 30.90 -4.40
C ILE A 149 8.63 31.78 -5.59
N ASP A 150 9.61 32.29 -6.35
CA ASP A 150 9.38 33.18 -7.49
C ASP A 150 9.16 32.46 -8.83
N THR A 151 9.28 31.14 -8.86
CA THR A 151 9.12 30.40 -10.11
C THR A 151 7.65 30.30 -10.55
N PRO A 152 7.38 30.26 -11.87
CA PRO A 152 6.03 29.99 -12.39
C PRO A 152 5.46 28.66 -11.92
N VAL A 153 6.34 27.70 -11.58
CA VAL A 153 5.95 26.39 -11.03
C VAL A 153 5.40 26.56 -9.62
N TYR A 154 6.09 27.30 -8.74
CA TYR A 154 5.60 27.59 -7.39
C TYR A 154 4.25 28.33 -7.41
N LYS A 155 4.08 29.32 -8.30
CA LYS A 155 2.81 30.03 -8.44
C LYS A 155 1.65 29.17 -8.97
N LYS A 156 1.94 28.03 -9.60
CA LYS A 156 0.94 27.03 -10.03
C LYS A 156 0.62 26.01 -8.93
N MET A 157 1.37 25.99 -7.83
CA MET A 157 1.15 25.12 -6.68
C MET A 157 0.29 25.77 -5.59
N LEU A 158 0.05 27.07 -5.68
CA LEU A 158 -0.89 27.85 -4.85
C LEU A 158 -2.25 27.93 -5.54
#